data_AF-A0A7W1HE66-F1
#
_entry.id   AF-A0A7W1HE66-F1
#
_cell.length_a   1.000
_cell.length_b   1.000
_cell.length_c   1.000
_cell.angle_alpha   90.00
_cell.angle_beta   90.00
_cell.angle_gamma   90.00
#
_symmetry.space_group_name_H-M   'P 1'
#
loop_
_entity.id
_entity.type
_entity.pdbx_description
1 polymer ?
#
loop_
_entity_poly.entity_id
_entity_poly.type
_entity_poly.pdbx_seq_one_letter_code
_entity_poly.pdbx_strand_id
1 'polypeptide(L)'
;MAVSESNSTTEKSFSAPDTRGQLILSAIINEHLITGEPIGSKIIAEKFVNTAGLSSATIRNVMSDLEDFGLVEQPHTSAGRVPTDKGYRFFVDNLLGILSLSNEDLRLINKELGLNEPDSSAAPDRLMEKTSQLLSALSQNIGIVVSPSLAKDRLQHIEFVNLSEKRILVVLVSAPNIVHNK
;
A
#
# COMPACT_ATOMS: atom_id res chain seq x y z
N MET A 1 -11.68 -55.20 22.90
CA MET A 1 -10.50 -56.00 22.49
C MET A 1 -10.10 -55.53 21.10
N ALA A 2 -8.85 -55.06 20.94
CA ALA A 2 -8.18 -54.51 19.74
C ALA A 2 -8.84 -53.25 19.12
N VAL A 3 -8.31 -52.02 19.30
CA VAL A 3 -7.02 -51.43 18.88
C VAL A 3 -6.82 -51.48 17.36
N SER A 4 -7.02 -50.32 16.73
CA SER A 4 -6.22 -49.88 15.60
C SER A 4 -6.15 -48.35 15.63
N GLU A 5 -5.12 -47.85 16.29
CA GLU A 5 -4.57 -46.52 16.05
C GLU A 5 -4.13 -46.44 14.58
N SER A 6 -4.52 -45.38 13.89
CA SER A 6 -3.85 -44.96 12.67
C SER A 6 -3.68 -43.45 12.71
N ASN A 7 -2.47 -43.04 13.06
CA ASN A 7 -1.87 -41.72 12.98
C ASN A 7 -2.56 -40.77 11.97
N SER A 8 -3.23 -39.74 12.48
CA SER A 8 -3.45 -38.52 11.73
C SER A 8 -2.16 -37.70 11.79
N THR A 9 -1.22 -38.01 10.90
CA THR A 9 -0.07 -37.15 10.62
C THR A 9 -0.61 -35.78 10.21
N THR A 10 -0.28 -34.78 11.00
CA THR A 10 -0.63 -33.38 10.82
C THR A 10 -0.12 -32.89 9.46
N GLU A 11 -0.98 -32.79 8.46
CA GLU A 11 -0.70 -32.02 7.26
C GLU A 11 -0.52 -30.55 7.68
N LYS A 12 0.73 -30.09 7.76
CA LYS A 12 1.05 -28.66 7.92
C LYS A 12 0.33 -27.92 6.79
N SER A 13 -0.64 -27.06 7.13
CA SER A 13 -1.31 -26.19 6.18
C SER A 13 -0.28 -25.24 5.55
N PHE A 14 0.18 -25.54 4.34
CA PHE A 14 1.20 -24.78 3.60
C PHE A 14 0.74 -23.40 3.11
N SER A 15 -0.42 -22.89 3.54
CA SER A 15 -1.01 -21.68 2.98
C SER A 15 -0.51 -20.37 3.61
N ALA A 16 -0.06 -20.38 4.86
CA ALA A 16 0.38 -19.16 5.56
C ALA A 16 1.30 -19.45 6.76
N PRO A 17 2.21 -18.53 7.10
CA PRO A 17 2.99 -18.63 8.32
C PRO A 17 2.11 -18.53 9.57
N ASP A 18 2.50 -19.24 10.63
CA ASP A 18 1.87 -19.16 11.95
C ASP A 18 2.10 -17.79 12.61
N THR A 19 1.48 -17.53 13.76
CA THR A 19 1.60 -16.24 14.47
C THR A 19 3.06 -15.85 14.74
N ARG A 20 3.94 -16.83 14.98
CA ARG A 20 5.37 -16.58 15.21
C ARG A 20 6.07 -16.18 13.92
N GLY A 21 5.82 -16.89 12.82
CA GLY A 21 6.32 -16.56 11.49
C GLY A 21 5.86 -15.17 11.06
N GLN A 22 4.61 -14.82 11.31
CA GLN A 22 4.09 -13.47 11.04
C GLN A 22 4.83 -12.39 11.85
N LEU A 23 5.08 -12.62 13.14
CA LEU A 23 5.82 -11.68 13.99
C LEU A 23 7.27 -11.50 13.50
N ILE A 24 7.94 -12.60 13.14
CA ILE A 24 9.31 -12.54 12.61
C ILE A 24 9.34 -11.87 11.24
N LEU A 25 8.38 -12.15 10.35
CA LEU A 25 8.25 -11.50 9.06
C LEU A 25 8.06 -9.98 9.21
N SER A 26 7.16 -9.54 10.10
CA SER A 26 6.97 -8.13 10.41
C SER A 26 8.26 -7.48 10.93
N ALA A 27 9.01 -8.17 11.79
CA ALA A 27 10.27 -7.66 12.31
C ALA A 27 11.35 -7.53 11.22
N ILE A 28 11.45 -8.52 10.32
CA ILE A 28 12.36 -8.47 9.16
C ILE A 28 11.99 -7.30 8.26
N ILE A 29 10.71 -7.14 7.91
CA ILE A 29 10.25 -6.09 7.00
C ILE A 29 10.48 -4.70 7.60
N ASN A 30 10.13 -4.48 8.86
CA ASN A 30 10.33 -3.19 9.51
C ASN A 30 11.81 -2.80 9.58
N GLU A 31 12.68 -3.75 9.95
CA GLU A 31 14.11 -3.48 10.01
C GLU A 31 14.71 -3.27 8.61
N HIS A 32 14.26 -4.03 7.61
CA HIS A 32 14.71 -3.87 6.22
C HIS A 32 14.25 -2.54 5.62
N LEU A 33 13.05 -2.05 5.93
CA LEU A 33 12.57 -0.73 5.49
C LEU A 33 13.43 0.42 6.05
N ILE A 34 14.00 0.25 7.25
CA ILE A 34 14.86 1.25 7.89
C ILE A 34 16.30 1.18 7.36
N THR A 35 16.83 -0.05 7.21
CA THR A 35 18.26 -0.28 6.98
C THR A 35 18.61 -0.52 5.52
N GLY A 36 17.71 -1.09 4.72
CA GLY A 36 17.98 -1.57 3.37
C GLY A 36 18.90 -2.80 3.30
N GLU A 37 19.24 -3.42 4.43
CA GLU A 37 20.22 -4.49 4.52
C GLU A 37 19.58 -5.86 4.82
N PRO A 38 20.22 -6.99 4.48
CA PRO A 38 19.76 -8.33 4.85
C PRO A 38 19.70 -8.53 6.37
N ILE A 39 18.57 -9.03 6.88
CA ILE A 39 18.32 -9.10 8.32
C ILE A 39 18.65 -10.47 8.90
N GLY A 40 19.63 -10.49 9.81
CA GLY A 40 20.06 -11.70 10.50
C GLY A 40 19.20 -12.04 11.72
N SER A 41 19.10 -13.33 12.04
CA SER A 41 18.38 -13.82 13.23
C SER A 41 18.84 -13.21 14.55
N LYS A 42 20.12 -12.81 14.66
CA LYS A 42 20.67 -12.14 15.83
C LYS A 42 20.09 -10.74 16.02
N ILE A 43 19.95 -9.97 14.94
CA ILE A 43 19.35 -8.62 14.96
C ILE A 43 17.90 -8.72 15.43
N ILE A 44 17.14 -9.67 14.91
CA ILE A 44 15.75 -9.91 15.32
C ILE A 44 15.67 -10.31 16.80
N ALA A 45 16.54 -11.21 17.26
CA ALA A 45 16.59 -11.63 18.66
C ALA A 45 16.82 -10.44 19.60
N GLU A 46 17.78 -9.57 19.28
CA GLU A 46 18.17 -8.42 20.10
C GLU A 46 17.13 -7.30 20.10
N LYS A 47 16.55 -6.96 18.94
CA LYS A 47 15.64 -5.81 18.81
C LYS A 47 14.17 -6.11 19.07
N PHE A 48 13.69 -7.30 18.70
CA PHE A 48 12.25 -7.57 18.63
C PHE A 48 11.76 -8.67 19.57
N VAL A 49 12.64 -9.58 20.02
CA VAL A 49 12.20 -10.82 20.70
C VAL A 49 12.74 -10.98 22.13
N ASN A 50 13.43 -9.98 22.67
CA ASN A 50 13.82 -9.97 24.09
C ASN A 50 12.62 -10.18 25.05
N THR A 51 11.38 -9.93 24.61
CA THR A 51 10.15 -10.16 25.40
C THR A 51 9.55 -11.57 25.24
N ALA A 52 9.86 -12.31 24.16
CA ALA A 52 9.26 -13.63 23.89
C ALA A 52 10.23 -14.82 24.05
N GLY A 53 11.49 -14.57 24.43
CA GLY A 53 12.44 -15.62 24.83
C GLY A 53 12.94 -16.54 23.72
N LEU A 54 12.86 -16.13 22.44
CA LEU A 54 13.34 -16.96 21.32
C LEU A 54 14.85 -16.82 21.13
N SER A 55 15.52 -17.95 20.93
CA SER A 55 16.94 -17.98 20.58
C SER A 55 17.17 -17.63 19.11
N SER A 56 18.38 -17.16 18.77
CA SER A 56 18.80 -16.92 17.38
C SER A 56 18.69 -18.17 16.50
N ALA A 57 18.89 -19.37 17.07
CA ALA A 57 18.71 -20.63 16.35
C ALA A 57 17.24 -20.89 16.01
N THR A 58 16.33 -20.66 16.95
CA THR A 58 14.87 -20.77 16.72
C THR A 58 14.40 -19.81 15.65
N ILE A 59 14.90 -18.56 15.67
CA ILE A 59 14.57 -17.56 14.66
C ILE A 59 15.09 -17.96 13.28
N ARG A 60 16.30 -18.54 13.16
CA ARG A 60 16.81 -19.07 11.88
C ARG A 60 15.88 -20.14 11.31
N ASN A 61 15.38 -21.05 12.15
CA ASN A 61 14.47 -22.10 11.68
C ASN A 61 13.17 -21.49 11.14
N VAL A 62 12.59 -20.52 11.84
CA VAL A 62 11.37 -19.84 11.35
C VAL A 62 11.65 -19.01 10.10
N MET A 63 12.82 -18.39 9.99
CA MET A 63 13.25 -17.71 8.77
C MET A 63 13.37 -18.68 7.58
N SER A 64 13.80 -19.92 7.82
CA SER A 64 13.80 -20.98 6.80
C SER A 64 12.38 -21.35 6.38
N ASP A 65 11.45 -21.51 7.33
CA ASP A 65 10.04 -21.76 7.00
C ASP A 65 9.45 -20.59 6.18
N LEU A 66 9.78 -19.34 6.52
CA LEU A 66 9.35 -18.14 5.77
C LEU A 66 9.92 -18.10 4.35
N GLU A 67 11.13 -18.62 4.15
CA GLU A 67 11.78 -18.77 2.84
C GLU A 67 11.10 -19.88 2.02
N ASP A 68 10.73 -21.00 2.65
CA ASP A 68 9.93 -22.05 2.02
C ASP A 68 8.54 -21.54 1.59
N PHE A 69 7.96 -20.59 2.35
CA PHE A 69 6.75 -19.86 1.94
C PHE A 69 6.98 -18.83 0.83
N GLY A 70 8.24 -18.55 0.47
CA GLY A 70 8.63 -17.54 -0.52
C GLY A 70 8.39 -16.09 -0.06
N LEU A 71 8.30 -15.85 1.25
CA LEU A 71 8.05 -14.52 1.83
C LEU A 71 9.35 -13.76 2.10
N VAL A 72 10.46 -14.48 2.28
CA VAL A 72 11.80 -13.93 2.40
C VAL A 72 12.76 -14.75 1.56
N GLU A 73 13.92 -14.20 1.24
CA GLU A 73 14.98 -14.92 0.53
C GLU A 73 16.35 -14.59 1.09
N GLN A 74 17.31 -15.48 0.83
CA GLN A 74 18.71 -15.29 1.15
C GLN A 74 19.51 -14.82 -0.08
N PRO A 75 19.96 -13.55 -0.14
CA PRO A 75 20.66 -13.06 -1.33
C PRO A 75 22.01 -13.76 -1.55
N HIS A 76 22.74 -14.08 -0.47
CA HIS A 76 24.01 -14.81 -0.51
C HIS A 76 24.16 -15.75 0.68
N THR A 77 24.97 -16.81 0.56
CA THR A 77 25.09 -17.94 1.52
C THR A 77 25.41 -17.57 2.98
N SER A 78 25.93 -16.37 3.25
CA SER A 78 26.19 -15.85 4.60
C SER A 78 25.33 -14.65 5.01
N ALA A 79 24.50 -14.13 4.11
CA ALA A 79 23.64 -12.99 4.37
C ALA A 79 22.43 -13.37 5.24
N GLY A 80 21.81 -12.35 5.84
CA GLY A 80 20.51 -12.49 6.49
C GLY A 80 19.39 -12.83 5.50
N ARG A 81 18.15 -12.46 5.84
CA ARG A 81 16.99 -12.57 4.95
C ARG A 81 16.53 -11.20 4.50
N VAL A 82 16.13 -11.08 3.25
CA VAL A 82 15.45 -9.90 2.69
C VAL A 82 14.01 -10.27 2.37
N PRO A 83 13.03 -9.37 2.57
CA PRO A 83 11.65 -9.63 2.15
C PRO A 83 11.55 -9.71 0.63
N THR A 84 10.77 -10.67 0.13
CA THR A 84 10.39 -10.71 -1.29
C THR A 84 9.18 -9.79 -1.54
N ASP A 85 8.86 -9.54 -2.81
CA ASP A 85 7.61 -8.85 -3.19
C ASP A 85 6.37 -9.54 -2.59
N LYS A 86 6.38 -10.87 -2.54
CA LYS A 86 5.32 -11.68 -1.91
C LYS A 86 5.29 -11.45 -0.39
N GLY A 87 6.45 -11.34 0.25
CA GLY A 87 6.57 -10.99 1.67
C GLY A 87 5.97 -9.64 1.99
N TYR A 88 6.35 -8.61 1.22
CA TYR A 88 5.77 -7.27 1.35
C TYR A 88 4.27 -7.26 1.13
N ARG A 89 3.78 -7.96 0.09
CA ARG A 89 2.34 -8.07 -0.18
C ARG A 89 1.60 -8.72 0.98
N PHE A 90 2.09 -9.86 1.47
CA PHE A 90 1.49 -10.55 2.61
C PHE A 90 1.44 -9.67 3.86
N PHE A 91 2.51 -8.92 4.13
CA PHE A 91 2.58 -7.99 5.25
C PHE A 91 1.54 -6.87 5.15
N VAL A 92 1.42 -6.23 3.97
CA VAL A 92 0.42 -5.19 3.74
C VAL A 92 -1.00 -5.73 3.90
N ASP A 93 -1.28 -6.89 3.32
CA ASP A 93 -2.63 -7.44 3.28
C ASP A 93 -3.09 -8.01 4.63
N ASN A 94 -2.17 -8.46 5.49
CA ASN A 94 -2.51 -9.24 6.70
C ASN A 94 -1.96 -8.69 8.02
N LEU A 95 -0.86 -7.93 8.01
CA LEU A 95 -0.07 -7.63 9.23
C LEU A 95 0.05 -6.13 9.55
N LEU A 96 -0.05 -5.25 8.55
CA LEU A 96 0.13 -3.80 8.69
C LEU A 96 -0.96 -3.13 9.56
N GLY A 97 -2.13 -3.78 9.70
CA GLY A 97 -3.26 -3.26 10.46
C GLY A 97 -3.88 -2.00 9.83
N ILE A 98 -4.68 -1.27 10.61
CA ILE A 98 -5.27 0.00 10.19
C ILE A 98 -4.20 1.10 10.32
N LEU A 99 -3.74 1.62 9.20
CA LEU A 99 -2.94 2.84 9.18
C LEU A 99 -3.85 4.06 9.33
N SER A 100 -3.51 4.95 10.25
CA SER A 100 -4.14 6.26 10.39
C SER A 100 -3.18 7.36 9.95
N LEU A 101 -3.70 8.34 9.21
CA LEU A 101 -2.95 9.55 8.89
C LEU A 101 -2.84 10.43 10.13
N SER A 102 -1.75 11.17 10.26
CA SER A 102 -1.64 12.15 11.33
C SER A 102 -2.67 13.26 11.15
N ASN A 103 -3.07 13.90 12.26
CA ASN A 103 -3.97 15.06 12.19
C ASN A 103 -3.35 16.22 11.38
N GLU A 104 -2.03 16.30 11.32
CA GLU A 104 -1.30 17.28 10.53
C GLU A 104 -1.43 16.98 9.03
N ASP A 105 -1.19 15.73 8.62
CA ASP A 105 -1.36 15.29 7.23
C ASP A 105 -2.81 15.51 6.77
N LEU A 106 -3.79 15.15 7.61
CA LEU A 106 -5.21 15.38 7.30
C LEU A 106 -5.54 16.87 7.12
N ARG A 107 -4.96 17.75 7.95
CA ARG A 107 -5.15 19.19 7.79
C ARG A 107 -4.51 19.70 6.50
N LEU A 108 -3.30 19.24 6.18
CA LEU A 108 -2.60 19.61 4.95
C LEU A 108 -3.40 19.17 3.72
N ILE A 109 -3.89 17.93 3.70
CA ILE A 109 -4.73 17.39 2.62
C ILE A 109 -5.97 18.26 2.41
N ASN A 110 -6.72 18.53 3.48
CA ASN A 110 -7.94 19.32 3.40
C ASN A 110 -7.69 20.75 2.91
N LYS A 111 -6.58 21.36 3.33
CA LYS A 111 -6.18 22.70 2.91
C LYS A 111 -5.79 22.75 1.44
N GLU A 112 -4.89 21.86 1.01
CA GLU A 112 -4.33 21.90 -0.35
C GLU A 112 -5.35 21.52 -1.42
N LEU A 113 -6.22 20.56 -1.11
CA LEU A 113 -7.31 20.15 -2.01
C LEU A 113 -8.51 21.11 -1.99
N GLY A 114 -8.55 22.09 -1.08
CA GLY A 114 -9.63 23.09 -1.03
C GLY A 114 -11.00 22.49 -0.71
N LEU A 115 -11.07 21.33 -0.06
CA LEU A 115 -12.32 20.60 0.23
C LEU A 115 -13.29 21.40 1.14
N ASN A 116 -12.82 22.49 1.74
CA ASN A 116 -13.60 23.37 2.62
C ASN A 116 -13.95 24.72 1.98
N GLU A 117 -13.56 24.98 0.73
CA GLU A 117 -13.85 26.24 0.03
C GLU A 117 -15.14 26.09 -0.81
N PRO A 118 -16.13 26.99 -0.63
CA PRO A 118 -17.42 26.92 -1.33
C PRO A 118 -17.32 27.18 -2.84
N ASP A 119 -16.17 27.65 -3.33
CA ASP A 119 -15.89 27.94 -4.74
C ASP A 119 -15.09 26.79 -5.38
N SER A 120 -15.67 25.60 -5.39
CA SER A 120 -15.08 24.38 -5.98
C SER A 120 -15.16 24.38 -7.52
N SER A 121 -14.96 25.54 -8.14
CA SER A 121 -14.87 25.74 -9.59
C SER A 121 -13.44 25.54 -10.12
N ALA A 122 -12.56 24.91 -9.34
CA ALA A 122 -11.25 24.52 -9.82
C ALA A 122 -11.41 23.49 -10.95
N ALA A 123 -10.99 23.86 -12.16
CA ALA A 123 -10.97 22.95 -13.31
C ALA A 123 -10.34 21.61 -12.91
N PRO A 124 -10.90 20.45 -13.34
CA PRO A 124 -10.42 19.12 -12.98
C PRO A 124 -8.89 18.96 -13.08
N ASP A 125 -8.29 19.56 -14.11
CA ASP A 125 -6.84 19.56 -14.34
C ASP A 125 -6.04 20.13 -13.15
N ARG A 126 -6.52 21.24 -12.57
CA ARG A 126 -5.87 21.90 -11.43
C ARG A 126 -5.97 21.06 -10.16
N LEU A 127 -7.09 20.36 -9.96
CA LEU A 127 -7.25 19.44 -8.84
C LEU A 127 -6.30 18.24 -8.98
N MET A 128 -6.17 17.69 -10.19
CA MET A 128 -5.25 16.60 -10.47
C MET A 128 -3.79 17.02 -10.22
N GLU A 129 -3.38 18.18 -10.71
CA GLU A 129 -2.04 18.73 -10.50
C GLU A 129 -1.72 18.87 -9.00
N LYS A 130 -2.61 19.52 -8.24
CA LYS A 130 -2.46 19.69 -6.79
C LYS A 130 -2.39 18.36 -6.06
N THR A 131 -3.24 17.41 -6.43
CA THR A 131 -3.26 16.07 -5.82
C THR A 131 -1.94 15.33 -6.08
N SER A 132 -1.41 15.42 -7.30
CA SER A 132 -0.14 14.81 -7.68
C SER A 132 1.02 15.38 -6.86
N GLN A 133 1.08 16.71 -6.71
CA GLN A 133 2.09 17.41 -5.92
C GLN A 133 1.98 17.06 -4.44
N LEU A 134 0.77 17.04 -3.88
CA LEU A 134 0.51 16.71 -2.48
C LEU A 134 0.90 15.26 -2.17
N LEU A 135 0.52 14.29 -3.01
CA LEU A 135 0.94 12.89 -2.86
C LEU A 135 2.46 12.76 -2.88
N SER A 136 3.13 13.49 -3.76
CA SER A 136 4.59 13.47 -3.83
C SER A 136 5.23 14.02 -2.56
N ALA A 137 4.73 15.16 -2.06
CA ALA A 137 5.24 15.79 -0.85
C ALA A 137 5.02 14.92 0.41
N LEU A 138 3.83 14.33 0.56
CA LEU A 138 3.51 13.50 1.73
C LEU A 138 4.25 12.16 1.72
N SER A 139 4.33 11.51 0.56
CA SER A 139 4.96 10.18 0.46
C SER A 139 6.47 10.21 0.26
N GLN A 140 7.05 11.39 -0.01
CA GLN A 140 8.45 11.55 -0.46
C GLN A 140 8.78 10.67 -1.68
N ASN A 141 7.78 10.43 -2.53
CA ASN A 141 7.87 9.59 -3.72
C ASN A 141 7.22 10.29 -4.92
N ILE A 142 7.20 9.64 -6.08
CA ILE A 142 6.51 10.18 -7.27
C ILE A 142 5.00 10.06 -7.04
N GLY A 143 4.29 11.20 -7.06
CA GLY A 143 2.83 11.24 -7.09
C GLY A 143 2.33 11.24 -8.53
N ILE A 144 1.43 10.32 -8.88
CA ILE A 144 0.78 10.25 -10.21
C ILE A 144 -0.73 10.22 -9.99
N VAL A 145 -1.45 11.06 -10.73
CA VAL A 145 -2.92 11.09 -10.77
C VAL A 145 -3.37 10.90 -12.21
N VAL A 146 -4.24 9.93 -12.43
CA VAL A 146 -4.75 9.59 -13.77
C VAL A 146 -6.24 9.87 -13.79
N SER A 147 -6.69 10.67 -14.76
CA SER A 147 -8.11 10.84 -15.01
C SER A 147 -8.64 9.65 -15.83
N PRO A 148 -9.88 9.22 -15.60
CA PRO A 148 -10.53 8.27 -16.48
C PRO A 148 -10.57 8.80 -17.92
N SER A 149 -10.38 7.91 -18.90
CA SER A 149 -10.31 8.29 -20.30
C SER A 149 -11.66 8.79 -20.83
N LEU A 150 -11.69 10.02 -21.35
CA LEU A 150 -12.83 10.61 -22.05
C LEU A 150 -13.19 9.88 -23.36
N ALA A 151 -12.33 8.96 -23.85
CA ALA A 151 -12.55 8.28 -25.13
C ALA A 151 -13.79 7.36 -25.12
N LYS A 152 -14.34 7.07 -23.94
CA LYS A 152 -15.61 6.33 -23.76
C LYS A 152 -16.77 7.22 -23.36
N ASP A 153 -16.55 8.53 -23.22
CA ASP A 153 -17.55 9.44 -22.71
C ASP A 153 -18.52 9.80 -23.84
N ARG A 154 -19.76 9.31 -23.72
CA ARG A 154 -20.85 9.71 -24.61
C ARG A 154 -21.22 11.14 -24.26
N LEU A 155 -21.05 12.05 -25.22
CA LEU A 155 -21.60 13.40 -25.15
C LEU A 155 -23.11 13.29 -24.95
N GLN A 156 -23.61 13.88 -23.86
CA GLN A 156 -25.03 13.85 -23.53
C GLN A 156 -25.75 15.08 -24.04
N HIS A 157 -25.16 16.27 -23.87
CA HIS A 157 -25.79 17.53 -24.22
C HIS A 157 -24.77 18.63 -24.58
N ILE A 158 -25.19 19.56 -25.45
CA ILE A 158 -24.46 20.78 -25.80
C ILE A 158 -25.40 21.96 -25.60
N GLU A 159 -24.99 22.95 -24.80
CA GLU A 159 -25.72 24.20 -24.58
C GLU A 159 -24.94 25.39 -25.13
N PHE A 160 -25.64 26.32 -25.78
CA PHE A 160 -25.08 27.57 -26.30
C PHE A 160 -25.67 28.74 -25.54
N VAL A 161 -24.83 29.45 -24.79
CA VAL A 161 -25.24 30.66 -24.06
C VAL A 161 -24.67 31.88 -24.75
N ASN A 162 -25.55 32.76 -25.23
CA ASN A 162 -25.11 33.99 -25.90
C ASN A 162 -24.58 35.00 -24.86
N LEU A 163 -23.33 35.46 -25.04
CA LEU A 163 -22.69 36.41 -24.13
C LEU A 163 -22.69 37.86 -24.67
N SER A 164 -22.59 38.04 -25.99
CA SER A 164 -22.59 39.35 -26.68
C SER A 164 -22.68 39.12 -28.20
N GLU A 165 -22.84 40.19 -28.99
CA GLU A 165 -22.97 40.10 -30.46
C GLU A 165 -21.89 39.26 -31.18
N LYS A 166 -20.71 39.08 -30.57
CA LYS A 166 -19.59 38.32 -31.14
C LYS A 166 -19.02 37.23 -30.22
N ARG A 167 -19.73 36.86 -29.14
CA ARG A 167 -19.26 35.82 -28.19
C ARG A 167 -20.40 34.91 -27.77
N ILE A 168 -20.14 33.60 -27.81
CA ILE A 168 -21.04 32.54 -27.34
C ILE A 168 -20.21 31.64 -26.43
N LEU A 169 -20.76 31.25 -25.28
CA LEU A 169 -20.23 30.20 -24.42
C LEU A 169 -20.81 28.87 -24.87
N VAL A 170 -19.94 27.88 -25.09
CA VAL A 170 -20.34 26.50 -25.37
C VAL A 170 -20.12 25.66 -24.12
N VAL A 171 -21.19 25.06 -23.62
CA VAL A 171 -21.14 24.12 -22.50
C VAL A 171 -21.33 22.71 -23.04
N LEU A 172 -20.33 21.85 -22.84
CA LEU A 172 -20.37 20.44 -23.23
C LEU A 172 -20.55 19.57 -21.99
N VAL A 173 -21.56 18.70 -21.98
CA VAL A 173 -21.83 17.76 -20.88
C VAL A 173 -21.68 16.34 -21.39
N SER A 174 -20.75 15.58 -20.80
CA SER A 174 -20.47 14.18 -21.14
C SER A 174 -20.62 13.29 -19.90
N ALA A 175 -21.04 12.03 -20.06
CA ALA A 175 -21.02 11.05 -18.96
C ALA A 175 -19.55 10.69 -18.66
N PRO A 176 -19.01 10.85 -17.44
CA PRO A 176 -19.68 10.96 -16.13
C PRO A 176 -19.77 12.40 -15.56
N ASN A 177 -20.64 13.24 -16.11
CA ASN A 177 -20.90 14.64 -15.71
C ASN A 177 -19.67 15.56 -15.73
N ILE A 178 -18.77 15.36 -16.70
CA ILE A 178 -17.67 16.31 -16.94
C ILE A 178 -18.23 17.48 -17.75
N VAL A 179 -18.10 18.69 -17.21
CA VAL A 179 -18.56 19.93 -17.83
C VAL A 179 -17.35 20.69 -18.38
N HIS A 180 -17.35 20.94 -19.70
CA HIS A 180 -16.35 21.79 -20.35
C HIS A 180 -16.99 23.10 -20.81
N ASN A 181 -16.36 24.22 -20.41
CA ASN A 181 -16.76 25.57 -20.80
C ASN A 181 -15.70 26.16 -21.75
N LYS A 182 -16.10 26.54 -22.97
CA LYS A 182 -15.22 27.18 -23.96
C LYS A 182 -15.90 28.35 -24.67
#